data_AF-A0A4Y2C2Z5-F1
#
_entry.id   AF-A0A4Y2C2Z5-F1
#
_cell.length_a   1.000
_cell.length_b   1.000
_cell.length_c   1.000
_cell.angle_alpha   90.00
_cell.angle_beta   90.00
_cell.angle_gamma   90.00
#
_symmetry.space_group_name_H-M   'P 1'
#
loop_
_entity.id
_entity.type
_entity.pdbx_description
1 polymer ?
#
loop_
_entity_poly.entity_id
_entity_poly.type
_entity_poly.pdbx_seq_one_letter_code
_entity_poly.pdbx_strand_id
1 'polypeptide(L)'
;MEHVEERRTAKRTRVTQLQYYAHRLSQRNGFSILHNSGKLFQQYIVDAYVKTEGSRLHFLRQNQKDLRIELYLGLLDALECRAHNENIRTGKLIILSSSFQGSPRHMQQNYQDAIAMVRVW
;
A
#
# COMPACT_ATOMS: atom_id res chain seq x y z
N MET A 1 -9.17 42.82 -5.23
CA MET A 1 -9.49 41.37 -5.32
C MET A 1 -8.66 40.69 -4.25
N GLU A 2 -9.26 40.42 -3.11
CA GLU A 2 -8.60 39.74 -1.99
C GLU A 2 -8.59 38.23 -2.26
N HIS A 3 -7.42 37.62 -2.16
CA HIS A 3 -7.28 36.17 -2.20
C HIS A 3 -7.79 35.59 -0.88
N VAL A 4 -8.97 34.99 -0.91
CA VAL A 4 -9.58 34.25 0.20
C VAL A 4 -8.71 33.04 0.55
N GLU A 5 -8.09 33.08 1.72
CA GLU A 5 -7.19 32.04 2.27
C GLU A 5 -7.97 30.86 2.93
N GLU A 6 -9.13 30.49 2.41
CA GLU A 6 -9.97 29.44 3.01
C GLU A 6 -9.78 28.07 2.34
N ARG A 7 -8.62 27.46 2.60
CA ARG A 7 -8.49 25.99 2.64
C ARG A 7 -7.45 25.56 3.68
N ARG A 8 -7.59 26.00 4.94
CA ARG A 8 -6.85 25.39 6.04
C ARG A 8 -7.50 24.04 6.37
N THR A 9 -7.03 22.97 5.74
CA THR A 9 -7.32 21.59 6.13
C THR A 9 -6.98 21.43 7.62
N ALA A 10 -7.86 20.76 8.37
CA ALA A 10 -7.72 20.55 9.81
C ALA A 10 -6.28 20.14 10.19
N LYS A 11 -5.71 20.79 11.21
CA LYS A 11 -4.31 20.60 11.61
C LYS A 11 -4.10 19.12 11.98
N ARG A 12 -3.35 18.41 11.15
CA ARG A 12 -3.10 16.97 11.34
C ARG A 12 -2.21 16.75 12.56
N THR A 13 -2.76 16.16 13.62
CA THR A 13 -2.06 15.91 14.89
C THR A 13 -1.33 14.56 14.94
N ARG A 14 -1.58 13.66 13.97
CA ARG A 14 -1.02 12.30 13.92
C ARG A 14 -0.18 12.09 12.66
N VAL A 15 1.01 11.53 12.84
CA VAL A 15 1.97 11.19 11.77
C VAL A 15 1.79 9.73 11.38
N THR A 16 1.85 9.40 10.08
CA THR A 16 1.82 7.98 9.65
C THR A 16 3.17 7.31 9.93
N GLN A 17 3.18 5.98 10.04
CA GLN A 17 4.43 5.23 10.18
C GLN A 17 5.43 5.56 9.06
N LEU A 18 4.97 5.62 7.80
CA LEU A 18 5.81 5.99 6.66
C LEU A 18 6.41 7.39 6.82
N GLN A 19 5.61 8.39 7.22
CA GLN A 19 6.10 9.75 7.43
C GLN A 19 7.12 9.83 8.57
N TYR A 20 6.88 9.09 9.65
CA TYR A 20 7.81 9.01 10.78
C TYR A 20 9.15 8.39 10.37
N TYR A 21 9.12 7.26 9.65
CA TYR A 21 10.33 6.60 9.16
C TYR A 21 11.06 7.43 8.10
N ALA A 22 10.34 8.05 7.17
CA ALA A 22 10.94 8.95 6.18
C ALA A 22 11.66 10.13 6.84
N HIS A 23 11.07 10.72 7.88
CA HIS A 23 11.71 11.78 8.65
C HIS A 23 12.94 11.30 9.43
N ARG A 24 12.93 10.06 9.96
CA ARG A 24 14.10 9.45 10.62
C ARG A 24 15.24 9.14 9.66
N LEU A 25 14.91 8.70 8.44
CA LEU A 25 15.84 8.30 7.39
C LEU A 25 16.34 9.49 6.54
N SER A 26 15.76 10.69 6.71
CA SER A 26 16.24 11.89 6.03
C SER A 26 17.68 12.20 6.47
N GLN A 27 18.59 12.36 5.52
CA GLN A 27 19.94 12.85 5.79
C GLN A 27 19.88 14.30 6.27
N ARG A 28 20.68 14.62 7.28
CA ARG A 28 20.79 15.96 7.88
C ARG A 28 22.25 16.29 8.11
N ASN A 29 22.52 17.59 8.22
CA ASN A 29 23.86 18.06 8.56
C ASN A 29 24.22 17.59 9.98
N GLY A 30 25.41 16.98 10.12
CA GLY A 30 25.94 16.49 11.40
C GLY A 30 26.02 14.97 11.51
N PHE A 31 26.63 14.51 12.61
CA PHE A 31 26.76 13.09 12.90
C PHE A 31 25.41 12.48 13.31
N SER A 32 24.98 11.44 12.60
CA SER A 32 23.79 10.67 12.94
C SER A 32 24.17 9.26 13.35
N ILE A 33 23.94 8.91 14.62
CA ILE A 33 24.17 7.56 15.14
C ILE A 33 23.44 6.53 14.27
N LEU A 34 22.18 6.81 13.92
CA LEU A 34 21.35 5.91 13.11
C LEU A 34 22.01 5.57 11.77
N HIS A 35 22.45 6.58 11.01
CA HIS A 35 23.03 6.38 9.67
C HIS A 35 24.43 5.75 9.72
N ASN A 36 25.17 5.96 10.82
CA ASN A 36 26.53 5.45 10.99
C ASN A 36 26.61 4.07 11.68
N SER A 37 25.46 3.45 11.97
CA SER A 37 25.41 2.15 12.67
C SER A 37 25.60 0.92 11.74
N GLY A 38 25.93 1.12 10.46
CA GLY A 38 26.28 0.05 9.52
C GLY A 38 25.18 -1.01 9.36
N LYS A 39 25.46 -2.28 9.70
CA LYS A 39 24.49 -3.38 9.57
C LYS A 39 23.20 -3.16 10.37
N LEU A 40 23.30 -2.51 11.54
CA LEU A 40 22.13 -2.22 12.36
C LEU A 40 21.21 -1.19 11.68
N PHE A 41 21.77 -0.27 10.89
CA PHE A 41 21.00 0.65 10.07
C PHE A 41 20.23 -0.08 8.96
N GLN A 42 20.86 -1.06 8.29
CA GLN A 42 20.20 -1.88 7.28
C GLN A 42 19.03 -2.67 7.89
N GLN A 43 19.24 -3.30 9.05
CA GLN A 43 18.18 -4.00 9.77
C GLN A 43 17.04 -3.06 10.16
N TYR A 44 17.36 -1.84 10.61
CA TYR A 44 16.36 -0.82 10.93
C TYR A 44 15.49 -0.44 9.71
N ILE A 45 16.10 -0.27 8.53
CA ILE A 45 15.36 0.01 7.29
C ILE A 45 14.41 -1.13 6.95
N VAL A 46 14.89 -2.38 7.01
CA VAL A 46 14.07 -3.56 6.71
C VAL A 46 12.89 -3.66 7.68
N ASP A 47 13.14 -3.50 8.97
CA ASP A 47 12.08 -3.52 10.00
C ASP A 47 11.05 -2.39 9.81
N ALA A 48 11.50 -1.19 9.48
CA ALA A 48 10.63 -0.05 9.16
C ALA A 48 9.72 -0.34 7.95
N TYR A 49 10.27 -0.97 6.90
CA TYR A 49 9.50 -1.38 5.72
C TYR A 49 8.45 -2.44 6.09
N VAL A 50 8.85 -3.51 6.78
CA VAL A 50 7.94 -4.60 7.18
C VAL A 50 6.79 -4.08 8.05
N LYS A 51 7.08 -3.17 9.00
CA LYS A 51 6.05 -2.54 9.83
C LYS A 51 5.08 -1.71 9.01
N THR A 52 5.59 -0.90 8.09
CA THR A 52 4.77 -0.02 7.25
C THR A 52 3.88 -0.84 6.32
N GLU A 53 4.42 -1.85 5.64
CA GLU A 53 3.65 -2.72 4.76
C GLU A 53 2.66 -3.60 5.53
N GLY A 54 3.03 -4.09 6.73
CA GLY A 54 2.12 -4.79 7.63
C GLY A 54 0.89 -3.94 7.99
N SER A 55 1.11 -2.66 8.32
CA SER A 55 0.01 -1.72 8.58
C SER A 55 -0.87 -1.46 7.35
N ARG A 56 -0.28 -1.38 6.15
CA ARG A 56 -1.03 -1.22 4.89
C ARG A 56 -1.88 -2.45 4.58
N LEU A 57 -1.33 -3.65 4.73
CA LEU A 57 -2.07 -4.90 4.57
C LEU A 57 -3.20 -5.04 5.60
N HIS A 58 -2.94 -4.62 6.85
CA HIS A 58 -3.97 -4.58 7.87
C HIS A 58 -5.11 -3.63 7.48
N PHE A 59 -4.78 -2.42 7.01
CA PHE A 59 -5.76 -1.47 6.50
C PHE A 59 -6.58 -2.08 5.36
N LEU A 60 -5.93 -2.68 4.35
CA LEU A 60 -6.63 -3.33 3.24
C LEU A 60 -7.57 -4.41 3.73
N ARG A 61 -7.15 -5.25 4.69
CA ARG A 61 -7.98 -6.32 5.26
C ARG A 61 -9.23 -5.79 5.97
N GLN A 62 -9.13 -4.65 6.67
CA GLN A 62 -10.24 -4.10 7.45
C GLN A 62 -11.20 -3.24 6.62
N ASN A 63 -10.69 -2.51 5.62
CA ASN A 63 -11.46 -1.55 4.83
C ASN A 63 -11.90 -2.15 3.48
N GLN A 64 -11.95 -3.49 3.39
CA GLN A 64 -12.39 -4.21 2.19
C GLN A 64 -13.72 -3.68 1.65
N LYS A 65 -14.73 -3.44 2.51
CA LYS A 65 -16.06 -2.95 2.09
C LYS A 65 -15.99 -1.58 1.39
N ASP A 66 -15.18 -0.67 1.91
CA ASP A 66 -15.06 0.71 1.41
C ASP A 66 -14.24 0.79 0.11
N LEU A 67 -13.43 -0.24 -0.18
CA LEU A 67 -12.67 -0.36 -1.43
C LEU A 67 -13.53 -0.76 -2.64
N ARG A 68 -14.86 -0.62 -2.54
CA ARG A 68 -15.85 -0.89 -3.59
C ARG A 68 -15.79 -2.33 -4.11
N ILE A 69 -15.96 -3.30 -3.20
CA ILE A 69 -16.04 -4.73 -3.53
C ILE A 69 -17.26 -5.08 -4.40
N GLU A 70 -18.24 -4.18 -4.54
CA GLU A 70 -19.42 -4.40 -5.39
C GLU A 70 -19.07 -4.81 -6.83
N LEU A 71 -17.97 -4.29 -7.40
CA LEU A 71 -17.50 -4.71 -8.73
C LEU A 71 -16.98 -6.16 -8.76
N TYR A 72 -16.60 -6.70 -7.60
CA TYR A 72 -15.99 -8.01 -7.43
C TYR A 72 -16.94 -9.04 -6.80
N LEU A 73 -18.19 -8.66 -6.50
CA LEU A 73 -19.20 -9.60 -5.98
C LEU A 73 -19.43 -10.76 -6.96
N GLY A 74 -19.47 -10.49 -8.27
CA GLY A 74 -19.60 -11.55 -9.28
C GLY A 74 -18.38 -12.47 -9.36
N LEU A 75 -17.18 -11.95 -9.09
CA LEU A 75 -15.97 -12.77 -9.02
C LEU A 75 -15.97 -13.66 -7.75
N LEU A 76 -16.42 -13.11 -6.63
CA LEU A 76 -16.61 -13.84 -5.37
C LEU A 76 -17.58 -15.00 -5.55
N ASP A 77 -18.75 -14.73 -6.15
CA ASP A 77 -19.78 -15.73 -6.42
C ASP A 77 -19.26 -16.86 -7.32
N ALA A 78 -18.57 -16.52 -8.41
CA ALA A 78 -17.96 -17.51 -9.29
C ALA A 78 -16.90 -18.39 -8.59
N LEU A 79 -16.10 -17.81 -7.68
CA LEU A 79 -15.12 -18.53 -6.88
C LEU A 79 -15.79 -19.44 -5.84
N GLU A 80 -16.86 -18.97 -5.20
CA GLU A 80 -17.64 -19.77 -4.25
C GLU A 80 -18.33 -20.95 -4.93
N CYS A 81 -18.95 -20.75 -6.10
CA CYS A 81 -19.53 -21.83 -6.91
C CYS A 81 -18.47 -22.87 -7.29
N ARG A 82 -17.29 -22.43 -7.72
CA ARG A 82 -16.19 -23.35 -8.07
C ARG A 82 -15.71 -24.15 -6.86
N ALA A 83 -15.50 -23.49 -5.73
CA ALA A 83 -15.04 -24.14 -4.51
C ALA A 83 -16.08 -25.15 -3.98
N HIS A 84 -17.38 -24.84 -4.11
CA HIS A 84 -18.46 -25.77 -3.82
C HIS A 84 -18.40 -27.02 -4.71
N ASN A 85 -18.21 -26.83 -6.02
CA ASN A 85 -18.08 -27.94 -6.98
C ASN A 85 -16.85 -28.81 -6.72
N GLU A 86 -15.75 -28.23 -6.24
CA GLU A 86 -14.49 -28.93 -5.97
C GLU A 86 -14.38 -29.44 -4.50
N ASN A 87 -15.41 -29.25 -3.66
CA ASN A 87 -15.40 -29.53 -2.21
C ASN A 87 -14.24 -28.86 -1.44
N ILE A 88 -13.82 -27.68 -1.87
CA ILE A 88 -12.74 -26.90 -1.25
C ILE A 88 -13.34 -25.88 -0.28
N ARG A 89 -12.79 -25.78 0.93
CA ARG A 89 -13.15 -24.69 1.86
C ARG A 89 -12.54 -23.38 1.40
N THR A 90 -13.38 -22.45 0.95
CA THR A 90 -12.96 -21.09 0.59
C THR A 90 -12.59 -20.30 1.86
N GLY A 91 -11.37 -19.77 1.91
CA GLY A 91 -10.98 -18.81 2.94
C GLY A 91 -11.62 -17.43 2.72
N LYS A 92 -11.36 -16.48 3.64
CA LYS A 92 -11.78 -15.08 3.45
C LYS A 92 -11.01 -14.47 2.28
N LEU A 93 -11.70 -14.14 1.19
CA LEU A 93 -11.08 -13.43 0.07
C LEU A 93 -10.69 -12.02 0.52
N ILE A 94 -9.42 -11.68 0.36
CA ILE A 94 -8.90 -10.32 0.57
C ILE A 94 -8.35 -9.86 -0.77
N ILE A 95 -8.97 -8.83 -1.33
CA ILE A 95 -8.54 -8.24 -2.59
C ILE A 95 -7.41 -7.26 -2.28
N LEU A 96 -6.20 -7.60 -2.70
CA LEU A 96 -5.06 -6.68 -2.70
C LEU A 96 -5.20 -5.69 -3.86
N SER A 97 -5.04 -4.39 -3.60
CA SER A 97 -5.01 -3.34 -4.61
C SER A 97 -3.72 -3.40 -5.46
N SER A 98 -3.72 -2.79 -6.65
CA SER A 98 -2.53 -2.66 -7.52
C SER A 98 -1.41 -1.83 -6.88
N SER A 99 -1.72 -1.06 -5.84
CA SER A 99 -0.75 -0.30 -5.03
C SER A 99 0.11 -1.18 -4.12
N PHE A 100 -0.22 -2.47 -3.96
CA PHE A 100 0.64 -3.42 -3.25
C PHE A 100 1.66 -4.04 -4.22
N GLN A 101 2.93 -3.68 -4.02
CA GLN A 101 4.02 -4.12 -4.89
C GLN A 101 4.17 -5.65 -4.88
N GLY A 102 4.31 -6.25 -6.07
CA GLY A 102 4.41 -7.70 -6.22
C GLY A 102 3.08 -8.45 -6.22
N SER A 103 1.93 -7.79 -6.01
CA SER A 103 0.64 -8.43 -6.27
C SER A 103 0.45 -8.72 -7.77
N PRO A 104 -0.37 -9.73 -8.13
CA PRO A 104 -0.75 -9.96 -9.52
C PRO A 104 -1.32 -8.71 -10.21
N ARG A 105 -2.11 -7.91 -9.49
CA ARG A 105 -2.65 -6.64 -10.00
C ARG A 105 -1.60 -5.56 -10.20
N HIS A 106 -0.61 -5.46 -9.31
CA HIS A 106 0.52 -4.55 -9.50
C HIS A 106 1.30 -4.90 -10.76
N MET A 107 1.58 -6.18 -10.98
CA MET A 107 2.28 -6.63 -12.19
C MET A 107 1.46 -6.38 -13.46
N GLN A 108 0.15 -6.64 -13.42
CA GLN A 108 -0.74 -6.36 -14.55
C GLN A 108 -0.81 -4.87 -14.88
N GLN A 109 -0.88 -4.00 -13.87
CA GLN A 109 -0.86 -2.55 -14.05
C GLN A 109 0.45 -2.11 -14.71
N ASN A 110 1.60 -2.54 -14.16
CA ASN A 110 2.91 -2.19 -14.72
C ASN A 110 3.05 -2.67 -16.17
N TYR A 111 2.51 -3.85 -16.50
CA TYR A 111 2.49 -4.34 -17.87
C TYR A 111 1.65 -3.44 -18.79
N GLN A 112 0.43 -3.08 -18.38
CA GLN A 112 -0.42 -2.18 -19.17
C GLN A 112 0.21 -0.80 -19.36
N ASP A 113 0.82 -0.25 -18.31
CA ASP A 113 1.52 1.04 -18.37
C ASP A 113 2.70 0.97 -19.36
N ALA A 114 3.48 -0.12 -19.33
CA ALA A 114 4.56 -0.34 -20.29
C ALA A 114 4.05 -0.43 -21.74
N ILE A 115 2.98 -1.18 -21.97
CA ILE A 115 2.35 -1.29 -23.31
C ILE A 115 1.80 0.06 -23.77
N ALA A 116 1.19 0.84 -22.88
CA ALA A 116 0.69 2.17 -23.20
C ALA A 116 1.82 3.10 -23.60
N MET A 117 2.96 3.05 -22.89
CA MET A 117 4.15 3.80 -23.26
C MET A 117 4.65 3.40 -24.65
N VAL A 118 4.78 2.10 -24.95
CA VAL A 118 5.24 1.59 -26.25
C VAL A 118 4.35 2.03 -27.42
N ARG A 119 3.03 2.18 -27.20
CA ARG A 119 2.09 2.62 -28.25
C ARG A 119 2.12 4.12 -28.54
N VAL A 120 2.73 4.91 -27.66
CA VAL A 120 2.85 6.37 -27.78
C VAL A 120 4.13 6.76 -28.53
N TRP A 121 5.01 5.79 -28.82
CA TRP A 121 6.22 5.96 -29.62
C TRP A 121 6.08 5.30 -31.00
#